data_AF-I1PBT8-F1
#
_entry.id   AF-I1PBT8-F1
#
_cell.length_a   1.000
_cell.length_b   1.000
_cell.length_c   1.000
_cell.angle_alpha   90.00
_cell.angle_beta   90.00
_cell.angle_gamma   90.00
#
_symmetry.space_group_name_H-M   'P 1'
#
loop_
_entity.id
_entity.type
_entity.pdbx_description
1 polymer ?
#
loop_
_entity_poly.entity_id
_entity_poly.type
_entity_poly.pdbx_seq_one_letter_code
_entity_poly.pdbx_strand_id
1 'polypeptide(L)'
;MAAAAAGGDGEAAVMRAEVAALRLRVQELERENQRLGKIASRCTCGRSKDDSAASSPVVSESLSSSKQEPQKNVKSHCRGCQVGVVSHCPKRLIALKIMYFGQRFYGFASEAHTEPTVESEIFKALERAKLLVGSRKESCYSRCGRTDKGVSATGQVISLFLRSNIKDAKLDVLDNKSGDFLARFSCLGREYKYLFWKGNLNISEMQKAALKFIGEHDYRNFCKMDAANIVDSLLDITKTPRKPQYKMASEIPLILRSCLFDEVNFMCSSEASQALIEHLKDEYHQYMLQAAIFCEALSCLCSPEPDPFEPRHKKRNHIPLMSRQTELASKQCSIVKGQKVLGSPCRCFYSDY
;
A
#
# COMPACT_ATOMS: atom_id res chain seq x y z
N MET A 1 50.70 -30.18 -29.58
CA MET A 1 50.25 -28.78 -29.73
C MET A 1 48.87 -28.77 -30.36
N ALA A 2 48.03 -27.83 -29.92
CA ALA A 2 46.76 -27.38 -30.51
C ALA A 2 45.49 -28.23 -30.29
N ALA A 3 44.79 -27.98 -29.17
CA ALA A 3 43.34 -28.15 -29.05
C ALA A 3 42.79 -27.37 -27.83
N ALA A 4 42.84 -26.03 -27.86
CA ALA A 4 42.16 -25.19 -26.86
C ALA A 4 42.03 -23.73 -27.35
N ALA A 5 41.14 -23.45 -28.32
CA ALA A 5 40.84 -22.06 -28.72
C ALA A 5 39.53 -21.92 -29.54
N ALA A 6 38.41 -22.52 -29.10
CA ALA A 6 37.15 -22.42 -29.88
C ALA A 6 35.89 -22.08 -29.05
N GLY A 7 36.01 -21.79 -27.75
CA GLY A 7 34.86 -21.54 -26.87
C GLY A 7 34.47 -20.07 -26.65
N GLY A 8 35.38 -19.11 -26.90
CA GLY A 8 35.17 -17.69 -26.54
C GLY A 8 34.48 -16.83 -27.61
N ASP A 9 34.52 -17.25 -28.88
CA ASP A 9 34.02 -16.41 -29.99
C ASP A 9 32.49 -16.40 -30.10
N GLY A 10 31.82 -17.49 -29.68
CA GLY A 10 30.36 -17.60 -29.72
C GLY A 10 29.66 -16.69 -28.71
N GLU A 11 30.15 -16.68 -27.47
CA GLU A 11 29.57 -15.87 -26.39
C GLU A 11 29.81 -14.37 -26.60
N ALA A 12 31.00 -14.02 -27.10
CA ALA A 12 31.30 -12.66 -27.50
C ALA A 12 30.48 -12.20 -28.72
N ALA A 13 30.12 -13.11 -29.65
CA ALA A 13 29.25 -12.80 -30.78
C ALA A 13 27.80 -12.54 -30.34
N VAL A 14 27.29 -13.32 -29.38
CA VAL A 14 25.95 -13.13 -28.80
C VAL A 14 25.87 -11.78 -28.08
N MET A 15 26.85 -11.46 -27.23
CA MET A 15 26.90 -10.14 -26.56
C MET A 15 27.00 -8.98 -27.55
N ARG A 16 27.77 -9.12 -28.63
CA ARG A 16 27.84 -8.09 -29.68
C ARG A 16 26.49 -7.88 -30.40
N ALA A 17 25.74 -8.94 -30.66
CA ALA A 17 24.42 -8.87 -31.25
C ALA A 17 23.41 -8.18 -30.32
N GLU A 18 23.46 -8.49 -29.02
CA GLU A 18 22.57 -7.89 -28.01
C GLU A 18 22.88 -6.41 -27.79
N VAL A 19 24.16 -6.03 -27.72
CA VAL A 19 24.59 -4.62 -27.67
C VAL A 19 24.16 -3.86 -28.93
N ALA A 20 24.18 -4.50 -30.11
CA ALA A 20 23.70 -3.88 -31.34
C ALA A 20 22.17 -3.65 -31.31
N ALA A 21 21.40 -4.63 -30.81
CA ALA A 21 19.96 -4.51 -30.64
C ALA A 21 19.58 -3.38 -29.65
N LEU A 22 20.31 -3.29 -28.52
CA LEU A 22 20.10 -2.23 -27.54
C LEU A 22 20.42 -0.84 -28.11
N ARG A 23 21.49 -0.71 -28.91
CA ARG A 23 21.83 0.56 -29.59
C ARG A 23 20.72 1.01 -30.56
N LEU A 24 20.12 0.09 -31.30
CA LEU A 24 18.99 0.40 -32.19
C LEU A 24 17.77 0.88 -31.39
N ARG A 25 17.50 0.25 -30.24
CA ARG A 25 16.39 0.65 -29.37
C ARG A 25 16.60 2.03 -28.74
N VAL A 26 17.82 2.36 -28.34
CA VAL A 26 18.16 3.70 -27.83
C VAL A 26 17.92 4.77 -28.91
N GLN A 27 18.38 4.54 -30.14
CA GLN A 27 18.14 5.47 -31.26
C GLN A 27 16.65 5.65 -31.59
N GLU A 28 15.85 4.59 -31.43
CA GLU A 28 14.40 4.67 -31.59
C GLU A 28 13.75 5.54 -30.50
N LEU A 29 14.14 5.33 -29.24
CA LEU A 29 13.66 6.12 -28.10
C LEU A 29 14.10 7.58 -28.18
N GLU A 30 15.31 7.86 -28.66
CA GLU A 30 15.79 9.22 -28.90
C GLU A 30 14.96 9.92 -30.00
N ARG A 31 14.63 9.22 -31.10
CA ARG A 31 13.72 9.73 -32.14
C ARG A 31 12.33 10.03 -31.59
N GLU A 32 11.79 9.14 -30.76
CA GLU A 32 10.47 9.31 -30.16
C GLU A 32 10.46 10.46 -29.14
N ASN A 33 11.50 10.60 -28.33
CA ASN A 33 11.69 11.74 -27.44
C ASN A 33 11.81 13.05 -28.21
N GLN A 34 12.50 13.05 -29.36
CA GLN A 34 12.57 14.24 -30.23
C GLN A 34 11.19 14.58 -30.83
N ARG A 35 10.39 13.56 -31.18
CA ARG A 35 9.00 13.74 -31.65
C ARG A 35 8.11 14.33 -30.55
N LEU A 36 8.18 13.78 -29.34
CA LEU A 36 7.46 14.28 -28.17
C LEU A 36 7.92 15.68 -27.77
N GLY A 37 9.22 15.98 -27.87
CA GLY A 37 9.79 17.31 -27.66
C GLY A 37 9.26 18.36 -28.64
N LYS A 38 9.09 17.99 -29.92
CA LYS A 38 8.44 18.85 -30.94
C LYS A 38 6.95 19.06 -30.68
N ILE A 39 6.26 18.06 -30.11
CA ILE A 39 4.86 18.17 -29.71
C ILE A 39 4.73 19.07 -28.47
N ALA A 40 5.64 18.91 -27.51
CA ALA A 40 5.72 19.75 -26.31
C ALA A 40 6.05 21.21 -26.64
N SER A 41 6.98 21.46 -27.57
CA SER A 41 7.34 22.81 -28.01
C SER A 41 6.26 23.49 -28.87
N ARG A 42 5.37 22.70 -29.50
CA ARG A 42 4.12 23.18 -30.13
C ARG A 42 2.98 23.42 -29.14
N CYS A 43 3.10 22.97 -27.88
CA CYS A 43 2.11 23.28 -26.85
C CYS A 43 2.38 24.68 -26.29
N THR A 44 1.41 25.59 -26.42
CA THR A 44 1.44 26.90 -25.75
C THR A 44 0.86 26.86 -24.33
N CYS A 45 0.68 25.66 -23.79
CA CYS A 45 0.15 25.42 -22.46
C CYS A 45 1.20 25.71 -21.37
N GLY A 46 1.55 27.00 -21.19
CA GLY A 46 2.39 27.45 -20.07
C GLY A 46 3.42 28.52 -20.40
N ARG A 47 3.01 29.68 -20.94
CA ARG A 47 3.80 30.91 -20.82
C ARG A 47 3.10 31.85 -19.84
N SER A 48 3.20 31.53 -18.55
CA SER A 48 3.07 32.53 -17.51
C SER A 48 4.35 33.38 -17.53
N LYS A 49 4.16 34.68 -17.74
CA LYS A 49 5.19 35.69 -17.48
C LYS A 49 5.67 35.54 -16.04
N ASP A 50 6.98 35.53 -15.84
CA ASP A 50 7.64 36.15 -14.69
C ASP A 50 9.07 36.50 -15.10
N ASP A 51 9.34 37.81 -15.16
CA ASP A 51 10.67 38.39 -15.28
C ASP A 51 11.31 38.50 -13.90
N SER A 52 12.56 38.07 -13.73
CA SER A 52 13.62 38.91 -13.14
C SER A 52 15.02 38.29 -13.23
N ALA A 53 15.96 39.11 -13.73
CA ALA A 53 17.43 39.06 -13.62
C ALA A 53 18.18 37.94 -14.39
N ALA A 54 19.23 38.17 -15.19
CA ALA A 54 20.03 39.36 -15.51
C ALA A 54 20.84 39.13 -16.81
N SER A 55 21.39 40.23 -17.34
CA SER A 55 22.55 40.36 -18.25
C SER A 55 22.29 40.53 -19.76
N SER A 56 22.32 41.81 -20.15
CA SER A 56 22.53 42.46 -21.46
C SER A 56 23.82 41.98 -22.21
N PRO A 57 24.16 42.39 -23.47
CA PRO A 57 23.79 43.68 -24.09
C PRO A 57 23.68 43.83 -25.64
N VAL A 58 23.25 45.06 -26.05
CA VAL A 58 23.41 45.83 -27.32
C VAL A 58 22.69 45.30 -28.60
N VAL A 59 22.08 46.06 -29.54
CA VAL A 59 22.19 47.45 -30.03
C VAL A 59 20.89 47.89 -30.79
N SER A 60 20.61 49.21 -30.76
CA SER A 60 20.08 50.15 -31.80
C SER A 60 18.67 50.10 -32.41
N GLU A 61 17.95 51.19 -32.13
CA GLU A 61 17.33 52.20 -33.02
C GLU A 61 16.01 51.98 -33.80
N SER A 62 15.02 52.82 -33.41
CA SER A 62 14.29 53.84 -34.21
C SER A 62 12.83 53.62 -34.67
N LEU A 63 12.00 54.58 -34.20
CA LEU A 63 10.80 55.26 -34.74
C LEU A 63 9.76 54.53 -35.61
N SER A 64 8.47 54.60 -35.22
CA SER A 64 7.53 55.64 -35.70
C SER A 64 6.05 55.32 -35.38
N SER A 65 5.30 56.39 -35.13
CA SER A 65 3.86 56.45 -34.81
C SER A 65 2.95 56.20 -36.01
N SER A 66 1.77 55.59 -35.80
CA SER A 66 0.50 56.09 -36.38
C SER A 66 -0.72 55.47 -35.70
N LYS A 67 -1.67 56.32 -35.29
CA LYS A 67 -3.04 55.97 -34.90
C LYS A 67 -3.91 55.83 -36.15
N GLN A 68 -4.78 54.81 -36.21
CA GLN A 68 -6.08 54.85 -36.92
C GLN A 68 -6.96 53.67 -36.47
N GLU A 69 -8.16 53.98 -36.01
CA GLU A 69 -9.35 53.11 -35.88
C GLU A 69 -10.33 53.43 -37.03
N PRO A 70 -11.47 52.74 -37.21
CA PRO A 70 -11.69 51.29 -37.27
C PRO A 70 -12.63 50.91 -38.44
N GLN A 71 -12.42 49.82 -39.20
CA GLN A 71 -13.50 49.26 -40.03
C GLN A 71 -13.55 47.72 -40.06
N LYS A 72 -14.80 47.27 -39.93
CA LYS A 72 -15.33 45.93 -39.69
C LYS A 72 -14.88 44.88 -40.71
N ASN A 73 -14.51 43.69 -40.23
CA ASN A 73 -15.00 42.46 -40.86
C ASN A 73 -15.01 41.25 -39.92
N VAL A 74 -16.17 40.60 -39.93
CA VAL A 74 -16.66 39.38 -39.26
C VAL A 74 -15.59 38.43 -38.70
N LYS A 75 -15.59 38.24 -37.36
CA LYS A 75 -14.95 37.10 -36.69
C LYS A 75 -15.97 36.35 -35.85
N SER A 76 -16.08 35.05 -36.15
CA SER A 76 -16.83 34.04 -35.41
C SER A 76 -16.55 34.09 -33.92
N HIS A 77 -17.63 33.99 -33.14
CA HIS A 77 -17.64 33.99 -31.68
C HIS A 77 -16.81 32.84 -31.09
N CYS A 78 -15.51 33.07 -30.88
CA CYS A 78 -14.70 32.24 -29.99
C CYS A 78 -14.96 32.71 -28.55
N ARG A 79 -15.82 31.97 -27.83
CA ARG A 79 -15.95 32.13 -26.38
C ARG A 79 -14.60 31.81 -25.74
N GLY A 80 -14.09 32.78 -24.99
CA GLY A 80 -12.80 32.71 -24.32
C GLY A 80 -12.64 31.41 -23.53
N CYS A 81 -11.46 30.82 -23.64
CA CYS A 81 -11.04 29.74 -22.77
C CYS A 81 -10.91 30.36 -21.37
N GLN A 82 -11.98 30.30 -20.58
CA GLN A 82 -11.87 30.44 -19.13
C GLN A 82 -10.83 29.41 -18.69
N VAL A 83 -9.89 29.82 -17.84
CA VAL A 83 -9.00 28.92 -17.11
C VAL A 83 -9.93 28.05 -16.26
N GLY A 84 -10.33 26.93 -16.86
CA GLY A 84 -11.60 26.28 -16.54
C GLY A 84 -11.50 25.54 -15.23
N VAL A 85 -12.37 25.89 -14.29
CA VAL A 85 -12.71 25.06 -13.15
C VAL A 85 -13.03 23.65 -13.70
N VAL A 86 -12.25 22.65 -13.27
CA VAL A 86 -12.31 21.25 -13.74
C VAL A 86 -13.60 20.54 -13.27
N SER A 87 -14.51 21.27 -12.63
CA SER A 87 -15.80 20.80 -12.10
C SER A 87 -16.80 20.35 -13.17
N HIS A 88 -16.55 20.62 -14.45
CA HIS A 88 -17.43 20.24 -15.57
C HIS A 88 -17.03 18.93 -16.26
N CYS A 89 -16.00 18.23 -15.79
CA CYS A 89 -15.62 16.95 -16.38
C CYS A 89 -16.62 15.84 -16.00
N PRO A 90 -17.01 14.97 -16.95
CA PRO A 90 -17.85 13.81 -16.65
C PRO A 90 -17.16 12.91 -15.62
N LYS A 91 -17.95 12.45 -14.65
CA LYS A 91 -17.50 11.59 -13.54
C LYS A 91 -18.26 10.27 -13.57
N ARG A 92 -17.59 9.21 -13.12
CA ARG A 92 -18.18 7.87 -13.01
C ARG A 92 -17.84 7.28 -11.65
N LEU A 93 -18.83 6.64 -11.03
CA LEU A 93 -18.59 5.80 -9.87
C LEU A 93 -17.87 4.54 -10.32
N ILE A 94 -16.69 4.28 -9.76
CA ILE A 94 -15.92 3.09 -10.06
C ILE A 94 -15.56 2.33 -8.79
N ALA A 95 -15.28 1.04 -8.94
CA ALA A 95 -14.64 0.20 -7.94
C ALA A 95 -13.21 -0.10 -8.38
N LEU A 96 -12.24 0.11 -7.49
CA LEU A 96 -10.84 -0.23 -7.72
C LEU A 96 -10.45 -1.39 -6.81
N LYS A 97 -9.94 -2.47 -7.40
CA LYS A 97 -9.29 -3.56 -6.68
C LYS A 97 -7.81 -3.26 -6.56
N ILE A 98 -7.32 -3.22 -5.33
CA ILE A 98 -5.99 -2.73 -4.99
C ILE A 98 -5.23 -3.82 -4.24
N MET A 99 -3.97 -3.96 -4.63
CA MET A 99 -2.97 -4.78 -3.94
C MET A 99 -1.89 -3.87 -3.35
N TYR A 100 -1.46 -4.17 -2.13
CA TYR A 100 -0.38 -3.48 -1.45
C TYR A 100 0.30 -4.36 -0.41
N PHE A 101 1.59 -4.11 -0.18
CA PHE A 101 2.39 -4.75 0.86
C PHE A 101 2.49 -3.82 2.06
N GLY A 102 1.91 -4.25 3.18
CA GLY A 102 1.63 -3.39 4.34
C GLY A 102 2.84 -2.98 5.17
N GLN A 103 3.98 -3.66 5.03
CA GLN A 103 5.15 -3.50 5.91
C GLN A 103 5.65 -2.05 6.00
N ARG A 104 5.49 -1.26 4.93
CA ARG A 104 5.93 0.15 4.87
C ARG A 104 4.86 1.16 5.32
N PHE A 105 3.66 0.70 5.68
CA PHE A 105 2.51 1.57 5.93
C PHE A 105 1.99 1.46 7.36
N TYR A 106 1.50 2.58 7.89
CA TYR A 106 0.79 2.65 9.18
C TYR A 106 -0.68 2.24 9.06
N GLY A 107 -0.94 1.22 8.25
CA GLY A 107 -2.27 0.71 7.96
C GLY A 107 -2.89 1.32 6.71
N PHE A 108 -4.14 0.95 6.47
CA PHE A 108 -4.85 1.39 5.26
C PHE A 108 -5.33 2.83 5.37
N ALA A 109 -6.07 3.17 6.43
CA ALA A 109 -6.76 4.45 6.55
C ALA A 109 -5.81 5.59 6.95
N SER A 110 -5.98 6.76 6.35
CA SER A 110 -5.24 7.97 6.69
C SER A 110 -5.77 8.57 8.00
N GLU A 111 -4.87 8.84 8.94
CA GLU A 111 -5.16 9.57 10.18
C GLU A 111 -4.13 10.70 10.35
N ALA A 112 -4.45 11.75 11.11
CA ALA A 112 -3.76 13.04 11.06
C ALA A 112 -2.24 13.01 11.37
N HIS A 113 -1.75 11.97 12.06
CA HIS A 113 -0.35 11.85 12.48
C HIS A 113 0.29 10.50 12.12
N THR A 114 -0.38 9.70 11.28
CA THR A 114 0.12 8.37 10.88
C THR A 114 0.33 8.36 9.37
N GLU A 115 1.57 8.64 8.95
CA GLU A 115 1.96 8.62 7.54
C GLU A 115 3.31 7.88 7.39
N PRO A 116 3.52 7.12 6.31
CA PRO A 116 2.62 6.94 5.17
C PRO A 116 1.50 5.91 5.43
N THR A 117 0.31 6.15 4.87
CA THR A 117 -0.81 5.19 4.82
C THR A 117 -1.11 4.79 3.39
N VAL A 118 -1.71 3.62 3.19
CA VAL A 118 -2.04 3.17 1.82
C VAL A 118 -3.03 4.12 1.16
N GLU A 119 -4.01 4.58 1.93
CA GLU A 119 -5.02 5.51 1.46
C GLU A 119 -4.44 6.87 1.07
N SER A 120 -3.50 7.44 1.85
CA SER A 120 -2.89 8.71 1.49
C SER A 120 -2.09 8.61 0.19
N GLU A 121 -1.34 7.53 -0.02
CA GLU A 121 -0.60 7.30 -1.26
C GLU A 121 -1.53 7.11 -2.47
N ILE A 122 -2.66 6.41 -2.31
CA ILE A 122 -3.68 6.30 -3.37
C ILE A 122 -4.21 7.68 -3.73
N PHE A 123 -4.59 8.51 -2.75
CA PHE A 123 -5.11 9.85 -3.02
C PHE A 123 -4.06 10.75 -3.68
N LYS A 124 -2.80 10.73 -3.23
CA LYS A 124 -1.68 11.43 -3.89
C LYS A 124 -1.52 10.97 -5.35
N ALA A 125 -1.64 9.67 -5.64
CA ALA A 125 -1.57 9.15 -7.00
C ALA A 125 -2.74 9.62 -7.87
N LEU A 126 -3.96 9.60 -7.33
CA LEU A 126 -5.17 10.07 -8.04
C LEU A 126 -5.13 11.58 -8.31
N GLU A 127 -4.63 12.38 -7.38
CA GLU A 127 -4.40 13.82 -7.55
C GLU A 127 -3.35 14.11 -8.62
N ARG A 128 -2.22 13.41 -8.60
CA ARG A 128 -1.16 13.53 -9.61
C ARG A 128 -1.64 13.13 -11.00
N ALA A 129 -2.45 12.09 -11.10
CA ALA A 129 -3.12 11.69 -12.34
C ALA A 129 -4.29 12.63 -12.73
N LYS A 130 -4.57 13.64 -11.90
CA LYS A 130 -5.68 14.58 -12.00
C LYS A 130 -7.07 13.91 -12.00
N LEU A 131 -7.19 12.64 -11.62
CA LEU A 131 -8.44 11.88 -11.73
C LEU A 131 -9.52 12.29 -10.72
N LEU A 132 -9.13 12.94 -9.60
CA LEU A 132 -10.08 13.47 -8.63
C LEU A 132 -10.80 14.72 -9.16
N VAL A 133 -12.09 14.79 -8.90
CA VAL A 133 -12.91 15.99 -9.10
C VAL A 133 -13.20 16.59 -7.73
N GLY A 134 -12.71 17.80 -7.48
CA GLY A 134 -12.96 18.51 -6.23
C GLY A 134 -12.24 17.89 -5.02
N SER A 135 -12.85 18.02 -3.84
CA SER A 135 -12.26 17.52 -2.59
C SER A 135 -12.50 16.02 -2.37
N ARG A 136 -11.71 15.40 -1.47
CA ARG A 136 -11.89 14.00 -1.06
C ARG A 136 -13.30 13.67 -0.53
N LYS A 137 -14.03 14.66 -0.02
CA LYS A 137 -15.41 14.48 0.45
C LYS A 137 -16.41 14.38 -0.71
N GLU A 138 -16.13 15.06 -1.81
CA GLU A 138 -17.00 15.10 -3.00
C GLU A 138 -16.89 13.84 -3.87
N SER A 139 -15.84 13.02 -3.66
CA SER A 139 -15.63 11.78 -4.41
C SER A 139 -16.48 10.59 -3.92
N CYS A 140 -17.34 10.77 -2.90
CA CYS A 140 -18.13 9.70 -2.27
C CYS A 140 -17.31 8.45 -1.94
N TYR A 141 -16.09 8.67 -1.44
CA TYR A 141 -15.13 7.62 -1.20
C TYR A 141 -15.60 6.61 -0.12
N SER A 142 -15.55 5.32 -0.46
CA SER A 142 -15.84 4.20 0.42
C SER A 142 -14.77 3.12 0.30
N ARG A 143 -14.47 2.44 1.40
CA ARG A 143 -13.42 1.41 1.52
C ARG A 143 -14.02 0.12 2.09
N CYS A 144 -13.70 -1.02 1.49
CA CYS A 144 -14.26 -2.30 1.89
C CYS A 144 -13.91 -2.70 3.33
N GLY A 145 -12.64 -2.52 3.71
CA GLY A 145 -12.15 -2.76 5.06
C GLY A 145 -10.94 -1.88 5.39
N ARG A 146 -10.73 -1.59 6.68
CA ARG A 146 -9.46 -1.04 7.15
C ARG A 146 -8.52 -2.22 7.44
N THR A 147 -7.24 -2.07 7.16
CA THR A 147 -6.22 -3.00 7.61
C THR A 147 -5.28 -2.29 8.57
N ASP A 148 -4.83 -3.00 9.60
CA ASP A 148 -3.91 -2.49 10.61
C ASP A 148 -2.50 -2.29 10.04
N LYS A 149 -1.62 -1.71 10.86
CA LYS A 149 -0.22 -1.45 10.51
C LYS A 149 0.48 -2.73 10.07
N GLY A 150 1.23 -2.69 8.97
CA GLY A 150 1.96 -3.86 8.49
C GLY A 150 1.13 -4.92 7.75
N VAL A 151 -0.20 -4.93 7.87
CA VAL A 151 -1.10 -5.89 7.21
C VAL A 151 -1.12 -5.64 5.70
N SER A 152 -0.95 -6.70 4.91
CA SER A 152 -0.95 -6.63 3.44
C SER A 152 -2.33 -6.94 2.86
N ALA A 153 -2.55 -6.59 1.59
CA ALA A 153 -3.77 -6.97 0.88
C ALA A 153 -3.49 -7.28 -0.60
N THR A 154 -4.15 -8.30 -1.14
CA THR A 154 -4.15 -8.62 -2.58
C THR A 154 -5.48 -8.29 -3.26
N GLY A 155 -6.52 -7.98 -2.47
CA GLY A 155 -7.86 -7.76 -2.98
C GLY A 155 -8.64 -6.76 -2.14
N GLN A 156 -7.99 -5.69 -1.66
CA GLN A 156 -8.69 -4.56 -1.07
C GLN A 156 -9.54 -3.89 -2.15
N VAL A 157 -10.72 -3.39 -1.79
CA VAL A 157 -11.59 -2.70 -2.75
C VAL A 157 -12.00 -1.34 -2.19
N ILE A 158 -11.87 -0.31 -3.02
CA ILE A 158 -12.41 1.02 -2.76
C ILE A 158 -13.42 1.40 -3.85
N SER A 159 -14.36 2.26 -3.53
CA SER A 159 -15.27 2.88 -4.50
C SER A 159 -15.26 4.39 -4.34
N LEU A 160 -15.28 5.10 -5.46
CA LEU A 160 -15.27 6.56 -5.51
C LEU A 160 -15.62 7.07 -6.92
N PHE A 161 -16.09 8.31 -7.00
CA PHE A 161 -16.26 9.03 -8.26
C PHE A 161 -14.91 9.55 -8.76
N LEU A 162 -14.55 9.18 -9.99
CA LEU A 162 -13.39 9.71 -10.71
C LEU A 162 -13.80 10.29 -12.06
N ARG A 163 -12.94 11.14 -12.64
CA ARG A 163 -13.10 11.58 -14.03
C ARG A 163 -13.06 10.38 -14.97
N SER A 164 -13.95 10.38 -15.95
CA SER A 164 -14.02 9.34 -16.98
C SER A 164 -14.26 9.97 -18.34
N ASN A 165 -13.62 9.44 -19.38
CA ASN A 165 -13.91 9.78 -20.77
C ASN A 165 -14.89 8.78 -21.44
N ILE A 166 -15.37 7.79 -20.67
CA ILE A 166 -16.34 6.81 -21.15
C ILE A 166 -17.72 7.46 -21.12
N LYS A 167 -18.32 7.60 -22.29
CA LYS A 167 -19.69 8.09 -22.47
C LYS A 167 -20.67 6.95 -22.22
N ASP A 168 -20.92 6.62 -20.96
CA ASP A 168 -22.02 5.70 -20.63
C ASP A 168 -23.33 6.47 -20.62
N ALA A 169 -24.22 6.17 -21.58
CA ALA A 169 -25.51 6.84 -21.78
C ALA A 169 -26.52 6.72 -20.61
N LYS A 170 -26.12 6.13 -19.47
CA LYS A 170 -26.99 5.87 -18.31
C LYS A 170 -26.54 6.55 -17.01
N LEU A 171 -25.39 7.21 -16.96
CA LEU A 171 -24.80 7.66 -15.69
C LEU A 171 -24.48 9.16 -15.62
N ASP A 172 -25.09 9.98 -16.47
CA ASP A 172 -24.88 11.45 -16.47
C ASP A 172 -25.76 12.20 -15.45
N VAL A 173 -26.71 11.52 -14.79
CA VAL A 173 -27.59 12.13 -13.77
C VAL A 173 -27.78 11.17 -12.60
N LEU A 174 -26.86 11.18 -11.64
CA LEU A 174 -27.14 10.66 -10.29
C LEU A 174 -26.89 11.79 -9.30
N ASP A 175 -28.00 12.44 -8.98
CA ASP A 175 -28.23 13.09 -7.70
C ASP A 175 -28.04 12.02 -6.61
N ASN A 176 -27.36 12.38 -5.52
CA ASN A 176 -26.90 11.54 -4.41
C ASN A 176 -28.05 10.85 -3.62
N LYS A 177 -28.90 10.05 -4.27
CA LYS A 177 -30.07 9.43 -3.63
C LYS A 177 -30.14 7.93 -3.91
N SER A 178 -29.67 7.19 -2.90
CA SER A 178 -30.14 5.86 -2.49
C SER A 178 -30.19 4.79 -3.59
N GLY A 179 -29.12 3.98 -3.68
CA GLY A 179 -29.01 2.82 -4.57
C GLY A 179 -27.58 2.53 -5.04
N ASP A 180 -26.65 3.45 -4.82
CA ASP A 180 -25.30 3.38 -5.36
C ASP A 180 -24.38 2.38 -4.64
N PHE A 181 -23.52 1.73 -5.41
CA PHE A 181 -22.50 0.79 -4.93
C PHE A 181 -21.53 1.46 -3.94
N LEU A 182 -21.44 0.94 -2.72
CA LEU A 182 -20.49 1.38 -1.70
C LEU A 182 -19.63 0.20 -1.26
N ALA A 183 -18.32 0.23 -1.54
CA ALA A 183 -17.41 -0.89 -1.29
C ALA A 183 -17.50 -1.51 0.12
N ARG A 184 -17.78 -0.70 1.15
CA ARG A 184 -17.98 -1.20 2.53
C ARG A 184 -19.26 -2.03 2.71
N PHE A 185 -20.37 -1.51 2.21
CA PHE A 185 -21.72 -2.00 2.52
C PHE A 185 -22.23 -3.00 1.47
N SER A 186 -21.75 -2.90 0.24
CA SER A 186 -22.02 -3.86 -0.84
C SER A 186 -21.17 -5.12 -0.75
N CYS A 187 -20.20 -5.19 0.18
CA CYS A 187 -19.33 -6.35 0.35
C CYS A 187 -20.02 -7.44 1.18
N LEU A 188 -20.11 -8.64 0.62
CA LEU A 188 -20.76 -9.81 1.21
C LEU A 188 -19.86 -10.56 2.19
N GLY A 189 -18.55 -10.54 1.93
CA GLY A 189 -17.59 -11.33 2.69
C GLY A 189 -16.16 -10.90 2.41
N ARG A 190 -15.30 -11.13 3.39
CA ARG A 190 -13.86 -10.90 3.27
C ARG A 190 -13.11 -12.19 3.56
N GLU A 191 -12.16 -12.52 2.71
CA GLU A 191 -11.28 -13.66 2.90
C GLU A 191 -9.90 -13.17 3.32
N TYR A 192 -9.37 -13.74 4.41
CA TYR A 192 -8.02 -13.45 4.89
C TYR A 192 -7.17 -14.72 4.84
N LYS A 193 -5.89 -14.54 4.53
CA LYS A 193 -4.88 -15.59 4.63
C LYS A 193 -3.81 -15.15 5.62
N TYR A 194 -3.53 -16.01 6.60
CA TYR A 194 -2.48 -15.77 7.58
C TYR A 194 -1.33 -16.73 7.31
N LEU A 195 -0.14 -16.20 7.06
CA LEU A 195 1.07 -17.00 6.85
C LEU A 195 1.81 -17.19 8.17
N PHE A 196 2.38 -18.37 8.41
CA PHE A 196 3.16 -18.61 9.63
C PHE A 196 4.23 -19.66 9.40
N TRP A 197 5.32 -19.53 10.15
CA TRP A 197 6.34 -20.56 10.23
C TRP A 197 5.82 -21.76 11.01
N LYS A 198 5.85 -22.95 10.42
CA LYS A 198 5.34 -24.18 11.04
C LYS A 198 6.05 -24.49 12.36
N GLY A 199 7.39 -24.46 12.38
CA GLY A 199 8.20 -24.80 13.56
C GLY A 199 7.69 -26.08 14.26
N ASN A 200 7.43 -25.96 15.57
CA ASN A 200 6.92 -27.05 16.42
C ASN A 200 5.39 -27.04 16.59
N LEU A 201 4.65 -26.33 15.74
CA LEU A 201 3.19 -26.23 15.85
C LEU A 201 2.51 -27.55 15.45
N ASN A 202 1.51 -27.96 16.25
CA ASN A 202 0.70 -29.14 15.96
C ASN A 202 -0.46 -28.76 15.01
N ILE A 203 -0.27 -29.01 13.71
CA ILE A 203 -1.22 -28.64 12.66
C ILE A 203 -2.58 -29.37 12.82
N SER A 204 -2.56 -30.64 13.25
CA SER A 204 -3.81 -31.40 13.43
C SER A 204 -4.67 -30.79 14.54
N GLU A 205 -4.08 -30.43 15.67
CA GLU A 205 -4.80 -29.76 16.76
C GLU A 205 -5.25 -28.35 16.38
N MET A 206 -4.44 -27.62 15.60
CA MET A 206 -4.85 -26.31 15.06
C MET A 206 -6.07 -26.44 14.15
N GLN A 207 -6.12 -27.45 13.28
CA GLN A 207 -7.29 -27.72 12.41
C GLN A 207 -8.53 -28.06 13.24
N LYS A 208 -8.39 -28.95 14.24
CA LYS A 208 -9.49 -29.28 15.16
C LYS A 208 -10.01 -28.06 15.91
N ALA A 209 -9.12 -27.17 16.36
CA ALA A 209 -9.50 -25.92 17.00
C ALA A 209 -10.18 -24.94 16.03
N ALA A 210 -9.68 -24.82 14.80
CA ALA A 210 -10.23 -23.95 13.76
C ALA A 210 -11.69 -24.31 13.39
N LEU A 211 -12.01 -25.61 13.34
CA LEU A 211 -13.39 -26.07 13.07
C LEU A 211 -14.41 -25.57 14.11
N LYS A 212 -13.98 -25.30 15.33
CA LYS A 212 -14.85 -24.76 16.39
C LYS A 212 -15.27 -23.31 16.14
N PHE A 213 -14.62 -22.60 15.21
CA PHE A 213 -15.00 -21.24 14.81
C PHE A 213 -16.11 -21.19 13.75
N ILE A 214 -16.48 -22.33 13.16
CA ILE A 214 -17.56 -22.37 12.17
C ILE A 214 -18.90 -22.23 12.89
N GLY A 215 -19.78 -21.36 12.36
CA GLY A 215 -21.10 -21.07 12.91
C GLY A 215 -21.17 -19.73 13.64
N GLU A 216 -22.31 -19.49 14.30
CA GLU A 216 -22.55 -18.28 15.06
C GLU A 216 -22.08 -18.45 16.50
N HIS A 217 -21.14 -17.60 16.91
CA HIS A 217 -20.55 -17.62 18.25
C HIS A 217 -20.37 -16.21 18.79
N ASP A 218 -20.29 -16.10 20.10
CA ASP A 218 -19.90 -14.87 20.77
C ASP A 218 -18.38 -14.69 20.76
N TYR A 219 -17.91 -13.81 19.87
CA TYR A 219 -16.49 -13.51 19.68
C TYR A 219 -15.98 -12.30 20.47
N ARG A 220 -16.72 -11.78 21.45
CA ARG A 220 -16.31 -10.59 22.23
C ARG A 220 -14.88 -10.70 22.81
N ASN A 221 -14.50 -11.90 23.24
CA ASN A 221 -13.18 -12.20 23.79
C ASN A 221 -12.02 -12.16 22.77
N PHE A 222 -12.32 -12.18 21.47
CA PHE A 222 -11.33 -12.08 20.38
C PHE A 222 -11.23 -10.67 19.80
N CYS A 223 -12.07 -9.74 20.26
CA CYS A 223 -12.04 -8.34 19.84
C CYS A 223 -11.32 -7.48 20.89
N LYS A 224 -10.68 -6.39 20.44
CA LYS A 224 -10.33 -5.30 21.36
C LYS A 224 -11.64 -4.71 21.85
N MET A 225 -11.97 -4.92 23.13
CA MET A 225 -13.21 -4.43 23.72
C MET A 225 -13.18 -2.91 23.87
N ASP A 226 -14.29 -2.26 23.54
CA ASP A 226 -14.49 -0.83 23.78
C ASP A 226 -14.69 -0.59 25.28
N ALA A 227 -13.77 0.15 25.90
CA ALA A 227 -13.74 0.32 27.35
C ALA A 227 -14.95 1.09 27.89
N ALA A 228 -15.59 1.94 27.08
CA ALA A 228 -16.63 2.86 27.54
C ALA A 228 -17.95 2.18 27.93
N ASN A 229 -18.26 1.01 27.37
CA ASN A 229 -19.60 0.39 27.49
C ASN A 229 -19.63 -0.91 28.31
N ILE A 230 -18.48 -1.36 28.83
CA ILE A 230 -18.31 -2.76 29.26
C ILE A 230 -17.72 -2.89 30.68
N VAL A 231 -17.26 -1.80 31.31
CA VAL A 231 -16.65 -1.84 32.67
C VAL A 231 -17.54 -2.59 33.66
N ASP A 232 -18.83 -2.27 33.71
CA ASP A 232 -19.78 -2.91 34.63
C ASP A 232 -19.95 -4.42 34.37
N SER A 233 -19.88 -4.84 33.11
CA SER A 233 -19.97 -6.27 32.74
C SER A 233 -18.67 -7.04 33.00
N LEU A 234 -17.51 -6.38 32.98
CA LEU A 234 -16.20 -7.00 33.25
C LEU A 234 -15.87 -7.06 34.74
N LEU A 235 -16.47 -6.18 35.54
CA LEU A 235 -16.42 -6.24 37.00
C LEU A 235 -17.37 -7.30 37.59
N ASP A 236 -18.26 -7.87 36.77
CA ASP A 236 -19.14 -8.97 37.15
C ASP A 236 -18.34 -10.29 37.22
N ILE A 237 -17.83 -10.59 38.41
CA ILE A 237 -17.07 -11.82 38.74
C ILE A 237 -17.88 -13.11 38.52
N THR A 238 -19.20 -13.04 38.40
CA THR A 238 -20.05 -14.21 38.11
C THR A 238 -20.08 -14.54 36.61
N LYS A 239 -20.06 -13.51 35.76
CA LYS A 239 -20.10 -13.64 34.29
C LYS A 239 -18.73 -13.75 33.66
N THR A 240 -17.77 -12.98 34.16
CA THR A 240 -16.38 -13.00 33.70
C THR A 240 -15.48 -13.27 34.89
N PRO A 241 -15.46 -14.51 35.42
CA PRO A 241 -14.66 -14.84 36.59
C PRO A 241 -13.16 -14.60 36.35
N ARG A 242 -12.73 -14.60 35.08
CA ARG A 242 -11.35 -14.39 34.65
C ARG A 242 -11.31 -13.74 33.27
N LYS A 243 -10.34 -12.82 33.05
CA LYS A 243 -10.00 -12.32 31.71
C LYS A 243 -9.05 -13.31 31.03
N PRO A 244 -9.44 -13.99 29.94
CA PRO A 244 -8.51 -14.83 29.21
C PRO A 244 -7.44 -13.94 28.55
N GLN A 245 -6.16 -14.22 28.82
CA GLN A 245 -5.06 -13.56 28.11
C GLN A 245 -4.72 -14.36 26.85
N TYR A 246 -5.15 -13.84 25.69
CA TYR A 246 -4.72 -14.36 24.39
C TYR A 246 -3.46 -13.64 23.96
N LYS A 247 -2.42 -14.41 23.62
CA LYS A 247 -1.28 -13.86 22.90
C LYS A 247 -1.73 -13.65 21.45
N MET A 248 -1.89 -12.39 21.05
CA MET A 248 -2.23 -12.05 19.67
C MET A 248 -1.10 -12.46 18.73
N ALA A 249 -1.48 -12.94 17.55
CA ALA A 249 -0.55 -13.23 16.47
C ALA A 249 -0.04 -11.91 15.86
N SER A 250 1.11 -11.95 15.20
CA SER A 250 1.67 -10.77 14.54
C SER A 250 0.77 -10.30 13.40
N GLU A 251 0.69 -8.99 13.15
CA GLU A 251 -0.12 -8.42 12.08
C GLU A 251 0.52 -8.62 10.69
N ILE A 252 1.86 -8.68 10.64
CA ILE A 252 2.66 -8.67 9.40
C ILE A 252 2.26 -9.76 8.39
N PRO A 253 2.09 -11.03 8.77
CA PRO A 253 1.81 -12.08 7.79
C PRO A 253 0.31 -12.26 7.49
N LEU A 254 -0.55 -11.37 8.00
CA LEU A 254 -1.96 -11.34 7.66
C LEU A 254 -2.16 -10.63 6.31
N ILE A 255 -2.92 -11.27 5.42
CA ILE A 255 -3.19 -10.79 4.07
C ILE A 255 -4.70 -10.76 3.84
N LEU A 256 -5.26 -9.59 3.55
CA LEU A 256 -6.61 -9.50 2.99
C LEU A 256 -6.58 -10.03 1.55
N ARG A 257 -7.10 -11.25 1.35
CA ARG A 257 -6.98 -11.98 0.09
C ARG A 257 -7.98 -11.49 -0.94
N SER A 258 -9.25 -11.46 -0.57
CA SER A 258 -10.37 -11.14 -1.47
C SER A 258 -11.52 -10.46 -0.71
N CYS A 259 -12.29 -9.65 -1.44
CA CYS A 259 -13.56 -9.09 -0.99
C CYS A 259 -14.63 -9.54 -1.99
N LEU A 260 -15.74 -10.06 -1.50
CA LEU A 260 -16.80 -10.68 -2.30
C LEU A 260 -17.92 -9.68 -2.61
N PHE A 261 -18.33 -9.63 -3.87
CA PHE A 261 -19.38 -8.75 -4.40
C PHE A 261 -20.17 -9.52 -5.48
N ASP A 262 -21.49 -9.35 -5.54
CA ASP A 262 -22.33 -10.00 -6.57
C ASP A 262 -22.33 -9.23 -7.90
N GLU A 263 -22.38 -7.90 -7.85
CA GLU A 263 -22.66 -7.07 -9.03
C GLU A 263 -21.43 -6.30 -9.56
N VAL A 264 -20.21 -6.76 -9.24
CA VAL A 264 -18.97 -6.07 -9.64
C VAL A 264 -18.09 -6.96 -10.49
N ASN A 265 -17.87 -6.53 -11.74
CA ASN A 265 -16.90 -7.15 -12.62
C ASN A 265 -15.59 -6.35 -12.63
N PHE A 266 -14.51 -6.94 -12.10
CA PHE A 266 -13.19 -6.33 -12.10
C PHE A 266 -12.46 -6.63 -13.41
N MET A 267 -12.07 -5.57 -14.12
CA MET A 267 -11.32 -5.66 -15.36
C MET A 267 -9.85 -5.29 -15.12
N CYS A 268 -8.95 -6.00 -15.79
CA CYS A 268 -7.53 -5.67 -15.86
C CYS A 268 -7.07 -5.94 -17.30
N SER A 269 -6.35 -5.00 -17.93
CA SER A 269 -5.81 -5.24 -19.26
C SER A 269 -4.71 -6.30 -19.21
N SER A 270 -4.54 -7.04 -20.32
CA SER A 270 -3.49 -8.08 -20.39
C SER A 270 -2.10 -7.48 -20.16
N GLU A 271 -1.84 -6.30 -20.71
CA GLU A 271 -0.57 -5.58 -20.54
C GLU A 271 -0.33 -5.20 -19.07
N ALA A 272 -1.32 -4.61 -18.39
CA ALA A 272 -1.19 -4.23 -16.98
C ALA A 272 -1.04 -5.47 -16.08
N SER A 273 -1.75 -6.55 -16.37
CA SER A 273 -1.62 -7.81 -15.64
C SER A 273 -0.23 -8.41 -15.81
N GLN A 274 0.32 -8.41 -17.02
CA GLN A 274 1.64 -8.95 -17.31
C GLN A 274 2.74 -8.12 -16.62
N ALA A 275 2.66 -6.79 -16.74
CA ALA A 275 3.59 -5.88 -16.06
C ALA A 275 3.56 -6.08 -14.53
N LEU A 276 2.38 -6.30 -13.94
CA LEU A 276 2.25 -6.59 -12.52
C LEU A 276 2.89 -7.93 -12.14
N ILE A 277 2.70 -8.97 -12.94
CA ILE A 277 3.30 -10.29 -12.71
C ILE A 277 4.82 -10.20 -12.75
N GLU A 278 5.38 -9.48 -13.74
CA GLU A 278 6.83 -9.27 -13.86
C GLU A 278 7.38 -8.52 -12.65
N HIS A 279 6.74 -7.40 -12.28
CA HIS A 279 7.13 -6.64 -11.08
C HIS A 279 7.14 -7.51 -9.81
N LEU A 280 6.12 -8.36 -9.61
CA LEU A 280 6.07 -9.26 -8.45
C LEU A 280 7.15 -10.34 -8.49
N LYS A 281 7.51 -10.85 -9.68
CA LYS A 281 8.59 -11.81 -9.83
C LYS A 281 9.93 -11.17 -9.47
N ASP A 282 10.17 -9.94 -9.90
CA ASP A 282 11.40 -9.22 -9.61
C ASP A 282 11.56 -8.96 -8.11
N GLU A 283 10.50 -8.46 -7.45
CA GLU A 283 10.48 -8.30 -5.99
C GLU A 283 10.70 -9.63 -5.26
N TYR A 284 10.06 -10.71 -5.72
CA TYR A 284 10.28 -12.05 -5.17
C TYR A 284 11.74 -12.50 -5.30
N HIS A 285 12.36 -12.32 -6.47
CA HIS A 285 13.77 -12.66 -6.66
C HIS A 285 14.68 -11.84 -5.76
N GLN A 286 14.39 -10.56 -5.52
CA GLN A 286 15.14 -9.73 -4.59
C GLN A 286 15.07 -10.26 -3.16
N TYR A 287 13.89 -10.64 -2.67
CA TYR A 287 13.74 -11.25 -1.35
C TYR A 287 14.41 -12.63 -1.25
N MET A 288 14.37 -13.42 -2.32
CA MET A 288 15.09 -14.70 -2.38
C MET A 288 16.61 -14.51 -2.30
N LEU A 289 17.14 -13.49 -2.97
CA LEU A 289 18.57 -13.15 -2.88
C LEU A 289 18.95 -12.71 -1.46
N GLN A 290 18.14 -11.87 -0.82
CA GLN A 290 18.34 -11.48 0.57
C GLN A 290 18.34 -12.70 1.50
N ALA A 291 17.38 -13.61 1.32
CA ALA A 291 17.34 -14.86 2.08
C ALA A 291 18.60 -15.70 1.85
N ALA A 292 19.08 -15.82 0.61
CA ALA A 292 20.29 -16.56 0.28
C ALA A 292 21.55 -15.94 0.94
N ILE A 293 21.67 -14.61 0.97
CA ILE A 293 22.75 -13.91 1.68
C ILE A 293 22.74 -14.27 3.17
N PHE A 294 21.57 -14.28 3.81
CA PHE A 294 21.48 -14.67 5.22
C PHE A 294 21.79 -16.16 5.43
N CYS A 295 21.38 -17.03 4.52
CA CYS A 295 21.76 -18.45 4.56
C CYS A 295 23.29 -18.63 4.48
N GLU A 296 23.96 -17.91 3.59
CA GLU A 296 25.42 -17.93 3.46
C GLU A 296 26.11 -17.37 4.71
N ALA A 297 25.61 -16.26 5.26
CA ALA A 297 26.12 -15.71 6.51
C ALA A 297 25.99 -16.71 7.66
N LEU A 298 24.88 -17.46 7.71
CA LEU A 298 24.68 -18.52 8.71
C LEU A 298 25.63 -19.70 8.52
N SER A 299 25.96 -20.11 7.29
CA SER A 299 26.93 -21.19 7.07
C SER A 299 28.35 -20.83 7.48
N CYS A 300 28.70 -19.54 7.48
CA CYS A 300 29.98 -19.05 7.96
C CYS A 300 30.09 -19.05 9.49
N LEU A 301 28.98 -19.14 10.21
CA LEU A 301 28.97 -19.24 11.66
C LEU A 301 29.12 -20.72 12.06
N CYS A 302 30.23 -21.08 12.69
CA CYS A 302 30.36 -22.39 13.33
C CYS A 302 29.23 -22.56 14.35
N SER A 303 28.46 -23.64 14.24
CA SER A 303 27.55 -24.02 15.32
C SER A 303 28.38 -24.25 16.58
N PRO A 304 28.11 -23.59 17.71
CA PRO A 304 28.71 -23.98 18.97
C PRO A 304 28.37 -25.46 19.20
N GLU A 305 29.38 -26.28 19.51
CA GLU A 305 29.19 -27.65 19.98
C GLU A 305 28.12 -27.61 21.09
N PRO A 306 27.09 -28.47 21.02
CA PRO A 306 26.04 -28.46 22.02
C PRO A 306 26.67 -28.75 23.38
N ASP A 307 26.63 -27.75 24.28
CA ASP A 307 27.06 -27.94 25.67
C ASP A 307 26.27 -29.12 26.27
N PRO A 308 26.93 -30.20 26.72
CA PRO A 308 26.26 -31.33 27.35
C PRO A 308 25.42 -30.94 28.57
N PHE A 309 25.66 -29.76 29.14
CA PHE A 309 24.95 -29.20 30.29
C PHE A 309 23.88 -28.16 29.93
N GLU A 310 23.67 -27.83 28.64
CA GLU A 310 22.54 -26.97 28.30
C GLU A 310 21.22 -27.71 28.62
N PRO A 311 20.35 -27.12 29.46
CA PRO A 311 19.08 -27.75 29.80
C PRO A 311 18.26 -27.85 28.52
N ARG A 312 18.15 -29.07 27.96
CA ARG A 312 17.30 -29.39 26.80
C ARG A 312 16.04 -28.56 26.91
N HIS A 313 15.87 -27.58 26.01
CA HIS A 313 14.70 -26.73 26.02
C HIS A 313 13.48 -27.64 26.06
N LYS A 314 12.80 -27.68 27.22
CA LYS A 314 11.60 -28.50 27.40
C LYS A 314 10.69 -28.18 26.22
N LYS A 315 10.34 -29.20 25.42
CA LYS A 315 9.26 -29.08 24.44
C LYS A 315 8.14 -28.35 25.17
N ARG A 316 7.78 -27.16 24.70
CA ARG A 316 6.67 -26.40 25.28
C ARG A 316 5.43 -27.23 25.01
N ASN A 317 5.08 -28.10 25.96
CA ASN A 317 3.87 -28.86 25.92
C ASN A 317 2.72 -27.85 25.84
N HIS A 318 1.78 -28.10 24.94
CA HIS A 318 0.58 -27.28 24.86
C HIS A 318 -0.13 -27.35 26.22
N ILE A 319 -0.12 -26.24 26.96
CA ILE A 319 -0.90 -26.08 28.19
C ILE A 319 -2.26 -25.51 27.77
N PRO A 320 -3.37 -26.26 27.94
CA PRO A 320 -4.72 -25.78 27.67
C PRO A 320 -4.96 -24.42 28.32
N LEU A 321 -5.69 -23.54 27.63
CA LEU A 321 -5.88 -22.15 28.09
C LEU A 321 -6.41 -22.07 29.53
N MET A 322 -7.31 -22.99 29.90
CA MET A 322 -7.92 -23.10 31.24
C MET A 322 -6.93 -23.50 32.35
N SER A 323 -5.78 -24.05 31.98
CA SER A 323 -4.74 -24.55 32.90
C SER A 323 -3.52 -23.63 33.01
N ARG A 324 -3.53 -22.47 32.32
CA ARG A 324 -2.45 -21.49 32.40
C ARG A 324 -2.60 -20.63 33.66
N GLN A 325 -1.49 -20.29 34.30
CA GLN A 325 -1.46 -19.35 35.42
C GLN A 325 -2.03 -18.00 34.97
N THR A 326 -3.05 -17.51 35.66
CA THR A 326 -3.72 -16.23 35.41
C THR A 326 -3.16 -15.17 36.34
N GLU A 327 -3.04 -13.92 35.89
CA GLU A 327 -2.86 -12.79 36.81
C GLU A 327 -4.12 -12.64 37.67
N LEU A 328 -3.93 -12.54 39.00
CA LEU A 328 -5.04 -12.21 39.91
C LEU A 328 -5.51 -10.78 39.59
N ALA A 329 -6.81 -10.61 39.35
CA ALA A 329 -7.43 -9.34 39.00
C ALA A 329 -7.40 -8.27 40.13
N SER A 330 -6.64 -8.49 41.19
CA SER A 330 -6.53 -7.58 42.33
C SER A 330 -5.14 -7.66 42.95
N LYS A 331 -4.16 -6.98 42.37
CA LYS A 331 -3.20 -6.26 43.21
C LYS A 331 -3.63 -4.81 43.21
N GLN A 332 -4.40 -4.44 44.24
CA GLN A 332 -4.52 -3.05 44.67
C GLN A 332 -3.11 -2.46 44.64
N CYS A 333 -2.90 -1.49 43.76
CA CYS A 333 -1.70 -0.68 43.77
C CYS A 333 -1.80 0.20 45.01
N SER A 334 -1.38 -0.32 46.16
CA SER A 334 -1.16 0.48 47.36
C SER A 334 0.03 1.37 47.06
N ILE A 335 -0.27 2.59 46.60
CA ILE A 335 0.69 3.68 46.53
C ILE A 335 1.10 4.00 47.98
N VAL A 336 2.17 3.37 48.44
CA VAL A 336 2.89 3.81 49.64
C VAL A 336 4.05 4.67 49.15
N LYS A 337 3.91 5.98 49.33
CA LYS A 337 4.98 6.95 49.14
C LYS A 337 6.14 6.63 50.10
N GLY A 338 7.33 6.44 49.53
CA GLY A 338 8.61 6.72 50.18
C GLY A 338 9.28 5.56 50.91
N GLN A 339 10.32 4.99 50.29
CA GLN A 339 11.71 5.09 50.77
C GLN A 339 12.64 4.39 49.78
N LYS A 340 13.69 5.11 49.38
CA LYS A 340 14.83 4.58 48.62
C LYS A 340 15.50 3.47 49.43
N VAL A 341 15.66 2.29 48.83
CA VAL A 341 16.78 1.39 49.14
C VAL A 341 17.36 0.90 47.81
N LEU A 342 18.66 1.16 47.65
CA LEU A 342 19.49 0.81 46.51
C LEU A 342 19.55 -0.70 46.28
N GLY A 343 19.51 -1.11 45.01
CA GLY A 343 19.73 -2.50 44.59
C GLY A 343 19.83 -2.65 43.07
N SER A 344 20.99 -2.29 42.53
CA SER A 344 21.61 -2.77 41.27
C SER A 344 20.91 -2.54 39.91
N PRO A 345 21.60 -1.93 38.92
CA PRO A 345 21.01 -1.52 37.65
C PRO A 345 20.94 -2.65 36.62
N CYS A 346 19.76 -2.87 36.03
CA CYS A 346 19.60 -3.63 34.79
C CYS A 346 20.31 -2.89 33.65
N ARG A 347 21.43 -3.43 33.18
CA ARG A 347 22.13 -2.98 31.97
C ARG A 347 21.22 -3.19 30.75
N CYS A 348 20.66 -2.11 30.22
CA CYS A 348 20.19 -2.05 28.85
C CYS A 348 21.41 -1.81 27.96
N PHE A 349 21.82 -2.81 27.17
CA PHE A 349 22.71 -2.59 26.04
C PHE A 349 21.85 -2.16 24.85
N TYR A 350 21.89 -0.86 24.56
CA TYR A 350 21.74 -0.35 23.19
C TYR A 350 23.05 -0.66 22.46
N SER A 351 22.95 -1.33 21.32
CA SER A 351 24.05 -1.45 20.37
C SER A 351 23.68 -0.59 19.18
N ASP A 352 24.22 0.63 19.15
CA ASP A 352 24.39 1.40 17.93
C ASP A 352 25.53 0.75 17.13
N TYR A 353 25.20 0.20 15.96
CA TYR A 353 26.06 0.18 14.77
C TYR A 353 25.17 0.17 13.53
#